data_AF-A0A8C4WCX1-F1
#
_entry.id   AF-A0A8C4WCX1-F1
#
_cell.length_a   1.000
_cell.length_b   1.000
_cell.length_c   1.000
_cell.angle_alpha   90.00
_cell.angle_beta   90.00
_cell.angle_gamma   90.00
#
_symmetry.space_group_name_H-M   'P 1'
#
loop_
_entity.id
_entity.type
_entity.pdbx_description
1 polymer ?
#
loop_
_entity_poly.entity_id
_entity_poly.type
_entity_poly.pdbx_seq_one_letter_code
_entity_poly.pdbx_strand_id
1 'polypeptide(L)'
;MGPKREKPTMEGVPCSAGSCLVPTGILEEIPLHLAGSNIGLIEPKKLPNPVRESKTHQELHRELLFSHRRGLLPEHKPELQKVLETRRFKQLKQQQESQRPLTDLEEELRKRHQMLEQVFKMRVSCELMIPQSKSSHCESSVSHSPWSPRTSRQSCCSDGA
;
A
#
# COMPACT_ATOMS: atom_id res chain seq x y z
N MET A 1 23.87 34.80 25.02
CA MET A 1 25.03 34.20 24.35
C MET A 1 24.92 32.69 24.42
N GLY A 2 24.95 32.03 23.27
CA GLY A 2 25.00 30.57 23.10
C GLY A 2 25.19 30.30 21.60
N PRO A 3 26.16 29.49 21.17
CA PRO A 3 26.49 29.41 19.74
C PRO A 3 25.38 28.67 18.98
N LYS A 4 24.84 29.34 17.95
CA LYS A 4 23.99 28.70 16.93
C LYS A 4 24.82 27.62 16.25
N ARG A 5 24.39 26.36 16.34
CA ARG A 5 24.96 25.27 15.54
C ARG A 5 24.48 25.45 14.11
N GLU A 6 25.37 25.91 13.25
CA GLU A 6 25.15 25.93 11.80
C GLU A 6 25.09 24.49 11.28
N LYS A 7 24.12 24.21 10.40
CA LYS A 7 24.02 22.93 9.71
C LYS A 7 25.05 22.91 8.59
N PRO A 8 25.89 21.87 8.43
CA PRO A 8 26.73 21.77 7.25
C PRO A 8 25.84 21.48 6.04
N THR A 9 25.78 22.43 5.11
CA THR A 9 25.24 22.18 3.78
C THR A 9 26.24 21.28 3.06
N MET A 10 25.82 20.05 2.77
CA MET A 10 26.61 19.13 1.94
C MET A 10 26.38 19.52 0.49
N GLU A 11 27.16 20.48 0.00
CA GLU A 11 27.23 20.81 -1.43
C GLU A 11 27.84 19.61 -2.15
N GLY A 12 26.99 18.78 -2.76
CA GLY A 12 27.42 17.63 -3.53
C GLY A 12 28.26 18.08 -4.73
N VAL A 13 29.54 17.70 -4.71
CA VAL A 13 30.48 17.84 -5.83
C VAL A 13 29.86 17.20 -7.09
N PRO A 14 29.67 17.95 -8.18
CA PRO A 14 29.33 17.32 -9.45
C PRO A 14 30.58 16.61 -9.97
N CYS A 15 30.55 15.28 -10.00
CA CYS A 15 31.53 14.50 -10.76
C CYS A 15 31.46 14.94 -12.23
N SER A 16 32.48 15.68 -12.65
CA SER A 16 32.72 16.06 -14.05
C SER A 16 32.98 14.79 -14.85
N ALA A 17 31.94 14.23 -15.46
CA ALA A 17 32.09 13.28 -16.54
C ALA A 17 32.52 14.09 -17.77
N GLY A 18 33.81 14.34 -17.87
CA GLY A 18 34.43 14.78 -19.11
C GLY A 18 34.16 13.75 -20.19
N SER A 19 33.52 14.18 -21.28
CA SER A 19 34.11 14.10 -22.61
C SER A 19 33.19 14.82 -23.60
N CYS A 20 33.56 16.07 -23.89
CA CYS A 20 33.49 16.76 -25.17
C CYS A 20 32.49 16.23 -26.21
N LEU A 21 31.42 17.00 -26.40
CA LEU A 21 30.61 17.03 -27.61
C LEU A 21 31.33 17.83 -28.72
N VAL A 22 31.72 17.14 -29.81
CA VAL A 22 31.85 17.53 -31.25
C VAL A 22 32.63 18.84 -31.60
N PRO A 23 32.92 19.22 -32.88
CA PRO A 23 32.65 18.64 -34.22
C PRO A 23 33.98 18.37 -35.00
N THR A 24 34.08 17.83 -36.21
CA THR A 24 33.57 18.30 -37.51
C THR A 24 34.14 17.33 -38.56
N GLY A 25 33.41 17.01 -39.63
CA GLY A 25 34.04 16.50 -40.85
C GLY A 25 34.77 17.62 -41.58
N ILE A 26 35.83 17.29 -42.31
CA ILE A 26 36.29 17.89 -43.57
C ILE A 26 37.32 16.91 -44.16
N LEU A 27 37.05 16.44 -45.37
CA LEU A 27 38.02 15.81 -46.26
C LEU A 27 39.18 16.77 -46.51
N GLU A 28 40.43 16.30 -46.41
CA GLU A 28 41.45 16.66 -47.40
C GLU A 28 42.38 15.46 -47.67
N GLU A 29 42.54 15.19 -48.96
CA GLU A 29 43.38 14.16 -49.57
C GLU A 29 44.86 14.56 -49.48
N ILE A 30 45.72 13.70 -48.92
CA ILE A 30 47.15 13.66 -49.25
C ILE A 30 47.60 12.19 -49.30
N PRO A 31 47.85 11.63 -50.51
CA PRO A 31 48.44 10.29 -50.65
C PRO A 31 49.96 10.35 -50.50
N LEU A 32 50.51 9.89 -49.37
CA LEU A 32 51.93 9.53 -49.27
C LEU A 32 52.10 8.13 -48.70
N HIS A 33 52.48 7.25 -49.62
CA HIS A 33 52.79 5.85 -49.46
C HIS A 33 54.19 5.66 -48.84
N LEU A 34 54.27 4.73 -47.89
CA LEU A 34 55.44 4.00 -47.37
C LEU A 34 56.56 4.77 -46.65
N ALA A 35 56.70 4.52 -45.35
CA ALA A 35 57.77 3.64 -44.83
C ALA A 35 57.79 3.72 -43.29
N GLY A 36 57.08 2.81 -42.65
CA GLY A 36 57.02 2.69 -41.19
C GLY A 36 56.61 1.29 -40.81
N SER A 37 57.49 0.35 -41.14
CA SER A 37 57.43 -1.09 -40.90
C SER A 37 56.70 -1.49 -39.61
N ASN A 38 55.41 -1.78 -39.72
CA ASN A 38 54.72 -2.79 -38.91
C ASN A 38 54.52 -4.07 -39.74
N ILE A 39 55.55 -4.44 -40.50
CA ILE A 39 55.63 -5.69 -41.26
C ILE A 39 56.00 -6.79 -40.26
N GLY A 40 55.02 -7.25 -39.48
CA GLY A 40 55.23 -8.38 -38.56
C GLY A 40 54.34 -8.43 -37.32
N LEU A 41 53.62 -7.37 -36.97
CA LEU A 41 52.64 -7.45 -35.88
C LEU A 41 51.29 -7.91 -36.43
N ILE A 42 50.86 -9.10 -36.02
CA ILE A 42 49.48 -9.55 -36.21
C ILE A 42 48.61 -8.61 -35.39
N GLU A 43 47.95 -7.65 -36.06
CA GLU A 43 46.96 -6.82 -35.40
C GLU A 43 45.81 -7.72 -34.93
N PRO A 44 45.44 -7.69 -33.64
CA PRO A 44 44.29 -8.45 -33.15
C PRO A 44 43.04 -7.99 -33.88
N LYS A 45 42.58 -8.77 -34.86
CA LYS A 45 41.31 -8.54 -35.52
C LYS A 45 40.21 -8.67 -34.47
N LYS A 46 39.41 -7.62 -34.30
CA LYS A 46 38.21 -7.68 -33.46
C LYS A 46 37.30 -8.75 -34.06
N LEU A 47 37.25 -9.90 -33.40
CA LEU A 47 36.39 -10.98 -33.82
C LEU A 47 34.93 -10.51 -33.76
N PRO A 48 34.12 -10.83 -34.78
CA PRO A 48 32.71 -10.52 -34.76
C PRO A 48 32.06 -11.19 -33.55
N ASN A 49 31.53 -10.38 -32.64
CA ASN A 49 30.86 -10.89 -31.45
C ASN A 49 29.39 -11.12 -31.80
N PRO A 50 28.93 -12.36 -31.98
CA PRO A 50 27.59 -12.65 -32.49
C PRO A 50 26.48 -12.06 -31.60
N VAL A 51 26.74 -11.90 -30.30
CA VAL A 51 25.81 -11.29 -29.32
C VAL A 51 25.70 -9.77 -29.51
N ARG A 52 26.82 -9.12 -29.88
CA ARG A 52 26.85 -7.68 -30.15
C ARG A 52 26.51 -7.35 -31.60
N GLU A 53 26.60 -8.27 -32.54
CA GLU A 53 26.23 -8.01 -33.93
C GLU A 53 24.76 -8.25 -34.20
N SER A 54 24.14 -9.15 -33.43
CA SER A 54 22.70 -9.38 -33.51
C SER A 54 21.92 -8.17 -32.97
N LYS A 55 21.33 -7.39 -33.88
CA LYS A 55 20.46 -6.26 -33.53
C LYS A 55 19.27 -6.71 -32.68
N THR A 56 18.66 -7.85 -33.01
CA THR A 56 17.51 -8.38 -32.29
C THR A 56 17.85 -8.71 -30.83
N HIS A 57 19.02 -9.28 -30.58
CA HIS A 57 19.49 -9.55 -29.22
C HIS A 57 19.71 -8.26 -28.42
N GLN A 58 20.32 -7.25 -29.04
CA GLN A 58 20.49 -5.94 -28.39
C GLN A 58 19.16 -5.26 -28.07
N GLU A 59 18.19 -5.35 -28.99
CA GLU A 59 16.86 -4.78 -28.83
C GLU A 59 16.13 -5.42 -27.65
N LEU A 60 16.14 -6.75 -27.56
CA LEU A 60 15.61 -7.48 -26.41
C LEU A 60 16.31 -7.10 -25.11
N HIS A 61 17.64 -6.97 -25.10
CA HIS A 61 18.38 -6.54 -23.91
C HIS A 61 17.94 -5.14 -23.44
N ARG A 62 17.74 -4.21 -24.38
CA ARG A 62 17.23 -2.85 -24.08
C ARG A 62 15.82 -2.90 -23.52
N GLU A 63 14.94 -3.69 -24.12
CA GLU A 63 13.55 -3.87 -23.69
C GLU A 63 13.47 -4.47 -22.27
N LEU A 64 14.22 -5.53 -22.00
CA LEU A 64 14.26 -6.17 -20.68
C LEU A 64 14.72 -5.20 -19.59
N LEU A 65 15.81 -4.46 -19.84
CA LEU A 65 16.28 -3.43 -18.91
C LEU A 65 15.26 -2.32 -18.71
N PHE A 66 14.53 -1.95 -19.76
CA PHE A 66 13.51 -0.92 -19.69
C PHE A 66 12.28 -1.37 -18.88
N SER A 67 11.83 -2.60 -19.09
CA SER A 67 10.72 -3.21 -18.35
C SER A 67 11.04 -3.37 -16.86
N HIS A 68 12.28 -3.74 -16.53
CA HIS A 68 12.77 -3.80 -15.15
C HIS A 68 12.83 -2.41 -14.50
N ARG A 69 13.44 -1.41 -15.16
CA ARG A 69 13.47 -0.02 -14.66
C ARG A 69 12.09 0.60 -14.47
N ARG A 70 11.11 0.22 -15.29
CA ARG A 70 9.72 0.68 -15.20
C ARG A 70 8.87 -0.10 -14.20
N GLY A 71 9.41 -1.16 -13.57
CA GLY A 71 8.68 -2.00 -12.62
C GLY A 71 7.50 -2.73 -13.25
N LEU A 72 7.52 -2.94 -14.57
CA LEU A 72 6.48 -3.67 -15.31
C LEU A 72 6.63 -5.19 -15.14
N LEU A 73 7.86 -5.64 -14.90
CA LEU A 73 8.12 -6.99 -14.46
C LEU A 73 7.84 -7.07 -12.96
N PRO A 74 7.32 -8.20 -12.43
CA PRO A 74 7.29 -8.42 -10.99
C PRO A 74 8.73 -8.29 -10.48
N GLU A 75 9.06 -7.12 -9.93
CA GLU A 75 10.28 -6.94 -9.17
C GLU A 75 10.28 -8.07 -8.17
N HIS A 76 11.27 -8.96 -8.26
CA HIS A 76 11.66 -9.73 -7.09
C HIS A 76 12.31 -8.73 -6.13
N LYS A 77 11.51 -7.77 -5.62
CA LYS A 77 11.91 -6.84 -4.59
C LYS A 77 12.49 -7.73 -3.50
N PRO A 78 13.76 -7.53 -3.11
CA PRO A 78 14.33 -8.33 -2.04
C PRO A 78 13.39 -8.21 -0.82
N GLU A 79 13.17 -9.31 -0.13
CA GLU A 79 12.18 -9.40 0.96
C GLU A 79 12.33 -8.25 1.98
N LEU A 80 13.57 -7.82 2.24
CA LEU A 80 13.87 -6.67 3.09
C LEU A 80 13.18 -5.37 2.62
N GLN A 81 13.20 -5.06 1.32
CA GLN A 81 12.57 -3.85 0.79
C GLN A 81 11.06 -3.88 0.97
N LYS A 82 10.41 -5.04 0.70
CA LYS A 82 8.98 -5.22 0.95
C LYS A 82 8.64 -5.03 2.43
N VAL A 83 9.47 -5.57 3.33
CA VAL A 83 9.29 -5.45 4.79
C VAL A 83 9.42 -3.98 5.23
N LEU A 84 10.42 -3.25 4.73
CA LEU A 84 10.61 -1.83 5.05
C LEU A 84 9.45 -0.95 4.53
N GLU A 85 9.02 -1.16 3.28
CA GLU A 85 7.85 -0.48 2.71
C GLU A 85 6.58 -0.77 3.52
N THR A 86 6.36 -2.03 3.88
CA THR A 86 5.22 -2.45 4.71
C THR A 86 5.26 -1.80 6.09
N ARG A 87 6.44 -1.76 6.74
CA ARG A 87 6.61 -1.12 8.05
C ARG A 87 6.33 0.38 7.95
N ARG A 88 6.85 1.05 6.92
CA ARG A 88 6.62 2.49 6.67
C ARG A 88 5.13 2.79 6.48
N PHE A 89 4.44 2.00 5.66
CA PHE A 89 3.01 2.17 5.42
C PHE A 89 2.18 1.94 6.69
N LYS A 90 2.50 0.89 7.47
CA LYS A 90 1.83 0.62 8.75
C LYS A 90 2.02 1.74 9.76
N GLN A 91 3.23 2.29 9.88
CA GLN A 91 3.51 3.43 10.76
C GLN A 91 2.73 4.67 10.37
N LEU A 92 2.69 5.01 9.07
CA LEU A 92 1.92 6.15 8.56
C LEU A 92 0.42 5.96 8.81
N LYS A 93 -0.10 4.75 8.56
CA LYS A 93 -1.51 4.42 8.82
C LYS A 93 -1.86 4.55 10.30
N GLN A 94 -1.04 4.02 11.21
CA GLN A 94 -1.24 4.16 12.66
C GLN A 94 -1.17 5.62 13.11
N GLN A 95 -0.22 6.41 12.58
CA GLN A 95 -0.11 7.83 12.88
C GLN A 95 -1.37 8.57 12.42
N GLN A 96 -1.85 8.28 11.21
CA GLN A 96 -3.06 8.87 10.66
C GLN A 96 -4.31 8.46 11.45
N GLU A 97 -4.44 7.20 11.84
CA GLU A 97 -5.55 6.70 12.66
C GLU A 97 -5.56 7.31 14.06
N SER A 98 -4.39 7.48 14.70
CA SER A 98 -4.28 8.11 16.02
C SER A 98 -4.63 9.60 16.02
N GLN A 99 -4.43 10.27 14.88
CA GLN A 99 -4.78 11.68 14.69
C GLN A 99 -6.15 11.85 14.03
N ARG A 100 -6.82 10.74 13.68
CA ARG A 100 -8.11 10.80 13.00
C ARG A 100 -9.17 11.23 14.01
N PRO A 101 -9.93 12.31 13.73
CA PRO A 101 -11.10 12.60 14.54
C PRO A 101 -12.10 11.44 14.42
N LEU A 102 -12.91 11.26 15.47
CA LEU A 102 -14.02 10.31 15.44
C LEU A 102 -14.91 10.63 14.24
N THR A 103 -15.36 9.59 13.56
CA THR A 103 -16.32 9.72 12.46
C THR A 103 -17.71 10.04 13.01
N ASP A 104 -18.53 10.75 12.22
CA ASP A 104 -19.91 11.08 12.60
C ASP A 104 -20.72 9.84 13.04
N LEU A 105 -20.47 8.69 12.39
CA LEU A 105 -21.09 7.42 12.75
C LEU A 105 -20.61 6.90 14.11
N GLU A 106 -19.32 6.97 14.41
CA GLU A 106 -18.76 6.57 15.71
C GLU A 106 -19.29 7.45 16.85
N GLU A 107 -19.44 8.76 16.60
CA GLU A 107 -20.06 9.66 17.56
C GLU A 107 -21.52 9.30 17.83
N GLU A 108 -22.30 9.01 16.80
CA GLU A 108 -23.71 8.63 16.93
C GLU A 108 -23.86 7.29 17.67
N LEU A 109 -23.01 6.31 17.38
CA LEU A 109 -22.95 5.05 18.11
C LEU A 109 -22.64 5.28 19.60
N ARG A 110 -21.69 6.16 19.91
CA ARG A 110 -21.34 6.52 21.29
C ARG A 110 -22.52 7.17 22.02
N LYS A 111 -23.23 8.10 21.36
CA LYS A 111 -24.44 8.74 21.93
C LYS A 111 -25.52 7.71 22.23
N ARG A 112 -25.81 6.80 21.29
CA ARG A 112 -26.79 5.72 21.51
C ARG A 112 -26.39 4.79 22.63
N HIS A 113 -25.12 4.43 22.72
CA HIS A 113 -24.60 3.60 23.81
C HIS A 113 -24.80 4.27 25.17
N GLN A 114 -24.46 5.56 25.29
CA GLN A 114 -24.69 6.33 26.52
C GLN A 114 -26.18 6.40 26.89
N MET A 115 -27.08 6.63 25.92
CA MET A 115 -28.51 6.62 26.18
C MET A 115 -29.00 5.26 26.70
N LEU A 116 -28.55 4.17 26.08
CA LEU A 116 -28.89 2.81 26.52
C LEU A 116 -28.36 2.49 27.91
N GLU A 117 -27.12 2.90 28.24
CA GLU A 117 -26.59 2.74 29.60
C GLU A 117 -27.41 3.49 30.63
N GLN A 118 -27.87 4.71 30.33
CA GLN A 118 -28.71 5.47 31.25
C GLN A 118 -30.08 4.83 31.44
N VAL A 119 -30.70 4.38 30.36
CA VAL A 119 -31.97 3.63 30.43
C VAL A 119 -31.79 2.34 31.23
N PHE A 120 -30.68 1.62 31.03
CA PHE A 120 -30.36 0.41 31.78
C PHE A 120 -30.18 0.71 33.27
N LYS A 121 -29.39 1.72 33.63
CA LYS A 121 -29.20 2.17 35.01
C LYS A 121 -30.52 2.58 35.66
N MET A 122 -31.36 3.35 34.95
CA MET A 122 -32.67 3.76 35.44
C MET A 122 -33.61 2.56 35.63
N ARG A 123 -33.62 1.62 34.69
CA ARG A 123 -34.42 0.39 34.79
C ARG A 123 -34.01 -0.45 35.99
N VAL A 124 -32.71 -0.68 36.17
CA VAL A 124 -32.17 -1.42 37.31
C VAL A 124 -32.50 -0.68 38.62
N SER A 125 -32.34 0.64 38.66
CA SER A 125 -32.71 1.44 39.84
C SER A 125 -34.20 1.33 40.16
N CYS A 126 -35.08 1.41 39.17
CA CYS A 126 -36.52 1.25 39.37
C CYS A 126 -36.89 -0.17 39.82
N GLU A 127 -36.25 -1.20 39.25
CA GLU A 127 -36.48 -2.61 39.57
C GLU A 127 -36.02 -2.96 40.98
N LEU A 128 -34.92 -2.37 41.45
CA LEU A 128 -34.44 -2.47 42.83
C LEU A 128 -35.32 -1.70 43.84
N MET A 129 -36.14 -0.75 43.37
CA MET A 129 -37.10 -0.01 44.18
C MET A 129 -38.50 -0.67 44.21
N ILE A 130 -38.74 -1.78 43.50
CA ILE A 130 -40.01 -2.51 43.56
C ILE A 130 -40.09 -3.26 44.90
N PRO A 131 -41.06 -2.96 45.79
CA PRO A 131 -41.26 -3.76 46.99
C PRO A 131 -41.62 -5.19 46.58
N GLN A 132 -40.92 -6.17 47.13
CA GLN A 132 -41.29 -7.60 47.07
C GLN A 132 -42.58 -7.83 47.88
N SER A 133 -43.69 -7.24 47.45
CA SER A 133 -45.01 -7.64 47.91
C SER A 133 -45.39 -8.91 47.14
N LYS A 134 -45.12 -10.06 47.76
CA LYS A 134 -45.75 -11.31 47.36
C LYS A 134 -47.25 -11.15 47.59
N SER A 135 -48.00 -10.81 46.55
CA SER A 135 -49.46 -10.95 46.55
C SER A 135 -49.85 -11.98 45.51
N SER A 136 -50.25 -13.14 46.04
CA SER A 136 -51.34 -13.99 45.55
C SER A 136 -51.75 -13.79 44.09
N HIS A 137 -51.50 -14.84 43.32
CA HIS A 137 -52.37 -15.35 42.26
C HIS A 137 -53.81 -14.79 42.34
N CYS A 138 -54.15 -13.88 41.43
CA CYS A 138 -55.50 -13.86 40.86
C CYS A 138 -55.34 -14.04 39.35
N GLU A 139 -55.70 -15.22 38.86
CA GLU A 139 -56.06 -15.37 37.46
C GLU A 139 -57.27 -14.49 37.22
N SER A 140 -57.16 -13.56 36.28
CA SER A 140 -58.20 -13.22 35.30
C SER A 140 -57.83 -11.90 34.64
N SER A 141 -57.40 -11.98 33.38
CA SER A 141 -57.89 -11.17 32.25
C SER A 141 -56.84 -11.24 31.14
N VAL A 142 -57.11 -12.08 30.14
CA VAL A 142 -56.40 -12.05 28.87
C VAL A 142 -56.83 -10.77 28.16
N SER A 143 -56.15 -9.67 28.46
CA SER A 143 -56.22 -8.43 27.70
C SER A 143 -55.36 -8.63 26.45
N HIS A 144 -55.99 -8.94 25.31
CA HIS A 144 -55.31 -9.00 24.03
C HIS A 144 -54.64 -7.65 23.73
N SER A 145 -53.30 -7.62 23.79
CA SER A 145 -52.52 -6.50 23.28
C SER A 145 -52.64 -6.43 21.75
N PRO A 146 -52.86 -5.24 21.15
CA PRO A 146 -53.05 -5.07 19.71
C PRO A 146 -51.77 -5.28 18.88
N TRP A 147 -50.63 -5.53 19.54
CA TRP A 147 -49.32 -5.75 18.92
C TRP A 147 -48.78 -7.16 19.22
N SER A 148 -49.66 -8.15 19.28
CA SER A 148 -49.20 -9.55 19.19
C SER A 148 -48.82 -9.81 17.74
N PRO A 149 -47.56 -10.21 17.42
CA PRO A 149 -47.23 -10.65 16.08
C PRO A 149 -48.16 -11.81 15.75
N ARG A 150 -48.83 -11.74 14.60
CA ARG A 150 -49.67 -12.81 14.06
C ARG A 150 -48.78 -14.03 13.89
N THR A 151 -48.69 -14.89 14.90
CA THR A 151 -48.07 -16.19 14.76
C THR A 151 -48.95 -16.95 13.79
N SER A 152 -48.47 -17.05 12.55
CA SER A 152 -49.04 -17.93 11.54
C SER A 152 -49.07 -19.32 12.16
N ARG A 153 -50.28 -19.76 12.54
CA ARG A 153 -50.54 -21.10 13.05
C ARG A 153 -50.25 -22.03 11.87
N GLN A 154 -49.03 -22.53 11.80
CA GLN A 154 -48.67 -23.60 10.88
C GLN A 154 -49.51 -24.80 11.32
N SER A 155 -50.58 -25.09 10.57
CA SER A 155 -51.31 -26.32 10.77
C SER A 155 -50.41 -27.46 10.34
N CYS A 156 -49.89 -28.20 11.32
CA CYS A 156 -49.47 -29.57 11.11
C CYS A 156 -50.73 -30.35 10.69
N CYS A 157 -50.95 -30.49 9.39
CA CYS A 157 -51.69 -31.63 8.87
C CYS A 157 -50.66 -32.76 8.74
N SER A 158 -50.52 -33.50 9.84
CA SER A 158 -50.10 -34.89 9.76
C SER A 158 -51.36 -35.74 9.54
N ASP A 159 -51.14 -36.90 8.91
CA ASP A 159 -52.08 -37.99 8.58
C ASP A 159 -52.70 -37.87 7.17
N GLY A 160 -52.58 -38.87 6.29
CA GLY A 160 -52.02 -40.21 6.40
C GLY A 160 -52.22 -40.98 5.09
N ALA A 161 -51.36 -41.99 4.88
CA ALA A 161 -51.40 -43.15 3.97
C ALA A 161 -52.14 -43.05 2.62
#